data_AF-A0AAV6THW7-F1
#
_entry.id   AF-A0AAV6THW7-F1
#
_cell.length_a   1.000
_cell.length_b   1.000
_cell.length_c   1.000
_cell.angle_alpha   90.00
_cell.angle_beta   90.00
_cell.angle_gamma   90.00
#
_symmetry.space_group_name_H-M   'P 1'
#
loop_
_entity.id
_entity.type
_entity.pdbx_description
1 polymer ?
#
loop_
_entity_poly.entity_id
_entity_poly.type
_entity_poly.pdbx_seq_one_letter_code
_entity_poly.pdbx_strand_id
1 'polypeptide(L)'
;AVDPNKQSIIVELLLMKKQQHRQQQRLENIRRMIDIAETHKKKKLPVILIKDLYQTTSAEVAEELLQKVPTVTDDVDADSSICTVL
;
A
#
# COMPACT_ATOMS: atom_id res chain seq x y z
N ALA A 1 30.85 29.80 0.10
CA ALA A 1 29.37 29.74 0.01
C ALA A 1 29.00 28.57 -0.89
N VAL A 2 27.99 27.78 -0.53
CA VAL A 2 27.49 26.70 -1.41
C VAL A 2 26.75 27.35 -2.58
N ASP A 3 26.97 26.86 -3.79
CA ASP A 3 26.32 27.34 -4.99
C ASP A 3 24.79 27.12 -4.91
N PRO A 4 23.95 28.16 -5.01
CA PRO A 4 22.50 28.05 -4.88
C PRO A 4 21.85 27.10 -5.90
N ASN A 5 22.41 27.01 -7.12
CA ASN A 5 21.90 26.09 -8.14
C ASN A 5 22.20 24.64 -7.75
N LYS A 6 23.41 24.36 -7.25
CA LYS A 6 23.75 23.03 -6.72
C LYS A 6 22.85 22.65 -5.54
N GLN A 7 22.55 23.61 -4.65
CA GLN A 7 21.65 23.37 -3.53
C GLN A 7 20.22 23.06 -3.99
N SER A 8 19.70 23.78 -4.99
CA SER A 8 18.37 23.52 -5.57
C SER A 8 18.28 22.11 -6.16
N ILE A 9 19.29 21.70 -6.93
CA ILE A 9 19.35 20.35 -7.54
C ILE A 9 19.37 19.27 -6.45
N ILE A 10 20.18 19.45 -5.39
CA ILE A 10 20.26 18.49 -4.29
C ILE A 10 18.90 18.34 -3.61
N VAL A 11 18.20 19.45 -3.34
CA VAL A 11 16.86 19.42 -2.71
C VAL A 11 15.86 18.69 -3.60
N GLU A 12 15.85 18.97 -4.90
CA GLU A 12 14.98 18.29 -5.86
C GLU A 12 15.23 16.77 -5.88
N LEU A 13 16.50 16.35 -5.95
CA LEU A 13 16.88 14.94 -5.89
C LEU A 13 16.43 14.27 -4.59
N LEU A 14 16.56 14.96 -3.45
CA LEU A 14 16.10 14.45 -2.16
C LEU A 14 14.58 14.29 -2.12
N LEU A 15 13.83 15.24 -2.68
CA LEU A 15 12.37 15.17 -2.76
C LEU A 15 11.92 14.02 -3.67
N MET A 16 12.57 13.85 -4.82
CA MET A 16 12.32 12.73 -5.73
C MET A 16 12.60 11.38 -5.07
N LYS A 17 13.75 11.24 -4.39
CA LYS A 17 14.10 10.01 -3.66
C LYS A 17 13.08 9.70 -2.55
N LYS A 18 12.62 10.73 -1.83
CA LYS A 18 11.58 10.59 -0.80
C LYS A 18 10.24 10.13 -1.41
N GLN A 19 9.89 10.63 -2.60
CA GLN A 19 8.68 10.21 -3.33
C GLN A 19 8.79 8.77 -3.84
N GLN A 20 9.94 8.41 -4.42
CA GLN A 20 10.23 7.05 -4.86
C GLN A 20 10.07 6.05 -3.71
N HIS A 21 10.63 6.35 -2.54
CA HIS A 21 10.51 5.48 -1.37
C HIS A 21 9.03 5.29 -0.94
N ARG A 22 8.22 6.35 -0.94
CA ARG A 22 6.78 6.25 -0.65
C ARG A 22 6.04 5.39 -1.67
N GLN A 23 6.35 5.53 -2.96
CA GLN A 23 5.74 4.70 -4.01
C GLN A 23 6.12 3.23 -3.86
N GLN A 24 7.38 2.96 -3.53
CA GLN A 24 7.86 1.60 -3.32
C GLN A 24 7.18 0.94 -2.11
N GLN A 25 7.01 1.68 -1.00
CA GLN A 25 6.28 1.19 0.17
C GLN A 25 4.84 0.77 -0.18
N ARG A 26 4.13 1.57 -0.98
CA ARG A 26 2.74 1.27 -1.40
C ARG A 26 2.66 0.00 -2.23
N LEU A 27 3.62 -0.19 -3.14
CA LEU A 27 3.70 -1.42 -3.96
C LEU A 27 4.02 -2.63 -3.09
N GLU A 28 4.91 -2.48 -2.11
CA GLU A 28 5.26 -3.55 -1.18
C GLU A 28 4.07 -3.96 -0.30
N ASN A 29 3.28 -2.99 0.18
CA ASN A 29 2.06 -3.28 0.95
C ASN A 29 1.07 -4.14 0.13
N ILE A 30 0.86 -3.79 -1.14
CA ILE A 30 -0.02 -4.57 -2.04
C ILE A 30 0.54 -5.95 -2.32
N ARG A 31 1.86 -6.07 -2.52
CA ARG A 31 2.50 -7.38 -2.70
C ARG A 31 2.28 -8.28 -1.47
N ARG A 32 2.54 -7.77 -0.26
CA ARG A 32 2.31 -8.52 0.98
C ARG A 32 0.85 -8.92 1.16
N MET A 33 -0.08 -8.05 0.77
CA MET A 33 -1.52 -8.35 0.80
C MET A 33 -1.85 -9.53 -0.12
N ILE A 34 -1.30 -9.57 -1.34
CA ILE A 34 -1.49 -10.68 -2.27
C ILE A 34 -0.91 -11.97 -1.67
N ASP A 35 0.31 -11.94 -1.14
CA ASP A 35 0.97 -13.12 -0.55
C ASP A 35 0.16 -13.70 0.63
N ILE A 36 -0.39 -12.82 1.49
CA ILE A 36 -1.27 -13.22 2.59
C ILE A 36 -2.59 -13.78 2.04
N ALA A 37 -3.20 -13.13 1.06
CA ALA A 37 -4.44 -13.60 0.45
C ALA A 37 -4.27 -14.99 -0.18
N GLU A 38 -3.16 -15.26 -0.88
CA GLU A 38 -2.82 -16.57 -1.43
C GLU A 38 -2.62 -17.62 -0.33
N THR A 39 -1.85 -17.27 0.72
CA THR A 39 -1.57 -18.15 1.87
C THR A 39 -2.85 -18.59 2.57
N HIS A 40 -3.82 -17.67 2.70
CA HIS A 40 -5.12 -17.93 3.32
C HIS A 40 -6.22 -18.35 2.33
N LYS A 41 -5.89 -18.55 1.05
CA LYS A 41 -6.82 -18.89 -0.04
C LYS A 41 -8.00 -17.92 -0.17
N LYS A 42 -7.79 -16.65 0.15
CA LYS A 42 -8.75 -15.55 0.02
C LYS A 42 -8.75 -15.03 -1.41
N LYS A 43 -9.72 -15.47 -2.20
CA LYS A 43 -9.88 -15.04 -3.61
C LYS A 43 -10.56 -13.68 -3.75
N LYS A 44 -11.28 -13.23 -2.72
CA LYS A 44 -12.10 -12.02 -2.72
C LYS A 44 -11.63 -11.09 -1.62
N LEU A 45 -11.41 -9.82 -1.97
CA LEU A 45 -11.04 -8.77 -1.03
C LEU A 45 -11.88 -7.51 -1.27
N PRO A 46 -12.32 -6.83 -0.20
CA PRO A 46 -13.00 -5.55 -0.32
C PRO A 46 -12.10 -4.52 -1.00
N VAL A 47 -12.65 -3.81 -1.97
CA VAL A 47 -11.92 -2.74 -2.69
C VAL A 47 -11.46 -1.65 -1.72
N ILE A 48 -12.20 -1.42 -0.63
CA ILE A 48 -11.85 -0.46 0.42
C ILE A 48 -10.50 -0.82 1.06
N LEU A 49 -10.33 -2.09 1.47
CA LEU A 49 -9.08 -2.57 2.07
C LEU A 49 -7.89 -2.41 1.12
N ILE A 50 -8.09 -2.71 -0.17
CA ILE A 50 -7.05 -2.55 -1.20
C ILE A 50 -6.68 -1.07 -1.36
N LYS A 51 -7.67 -0.18 -1.39
CA LYS A 51 -7.44 1.28 -1.48
C LYS A 51 -6.67 1.78 -0.27
N ASP A 52 -7.04 1.34 0.92
CA ASP A 52 -6.39 1.75 2.18
C ASP A 52 -4.92 1.29 2.21
N LEU A 53 -4.65 0.03 1.82
CA LEU A 53 -3.29 -0.50 1.71
C LEU A 53 -2.45 0.20 0.65
N TYR A 54 -3.04 0.53 -0.51
CA TYR A 54 -2.36 1.24 -1.59
C TYR A 54 -2.04 2.69 -1.23
N GLN A 55 -2.89 3.36 -0.46
CA GLN A 55 -2.69 4.76 -0.10
C GLN A 55 -1.76 4.93 1.10
N THR A 56 -1.74 3.94 2.00
CA THR A 56 -0.96 3.94 3.23
C THR A 56 0.54 4.02 2.96
N THR A 57 1.22 4.95 3.64
CA THR A 57 2.68 5.08 3.65
C THR A 57 3.29 4.81 5.03
N SER A 58 2.46 4.47 6.03
CA SER A 58 2.92 4.05 7.36
C SER A 58 3.01 2.53 7.42
N ALA A 59 4.14 2.01 7.88
CA ALA A 59 4.34 0.56 8.04
C ALA A 59 3.40 -0.03 9.10
N GLU A 60 3.14 0.70 10.19
CA GLU A 60 2.27 0.26 11.28
C GLU A 60 0.82 0.09 10.82
N VAL A 61 0.28 1.10 10.13
CA VAL A 61 -1.08 1.06 9.58
C VAL A 61 -1.20 -0.04 8.51
N ALA A 62 -0.17 -0.24 7.70
CA ALA A 62 -0.15 -1.32 6.72
C ALA A 62 -0.24 -2.68 7.42
N GLU A 63 0.51 -2.91 8.49
CA GLU A 63 0.49 -4.16 9.25
C GLU A 63 -0.89 -4.43 9.87
N GLU A 64 -1.52 -3.42 10.47
CA GLU A 64 -2.88 -3.53 11.01
C GLU A 64 -3.91 -3.90 9.93
N LEU A 65 -3.78 -3.34 8.72
CA LEU A 65 -4.66 -3.66 7.59
C LEU A 65 -4.38 -5.08 7.05
N LEU A 66 -3.12 -5.50 6.99
CA LEU A 66 -2.73 -6.84 6.53
C LEU A 66 -3.26 -7.93 7.48
N GLN A 67 -3.28 -7.69 8.79
CA GLN A 67 -3.87 -8.60 9.78
C GLN A 67 -5.38 -8.79 9.61
N LYS A 68 -6.07 -7.86 8.95
CA LYS A 68 -7.50 -7.97 8.65
C LYS A 68 -7.77 -8.83 7.41
N VAL A 69 -6.80 -9.00 6.51
CA VAL A 69 -6.96 -9.78 5.26
C VAL A 69 -7.49 -11.22 5.51
N PRO A 70 -7.00 -11.98 6.50
CA PRO A 70 -7.50 -13.34 6.75
C PRO A 70 -8.91 -13.37 7.35
N THR A 71 -9.32 -12.31 8.06
CA THR A 71 -10.58 -12.25 8.80
C THR A 71 -11.75 -11.73 7.99
N VAL A 72 -11.50 -11.20 6.78
CA VAL A 72 -12.55 -10.81 5.85
C VAL A 72 -13.44 -12.02 5.55
N THR A 73 -14.69 -11.98 6.01
CA THR A 73 -15.74 -12.93 5.65
C THR A 73 -16.26 -12.62 4.24
N ASP A 74 -16.71 -13.63 3.51
CA ASP A 74 -17.32 -13.43 2.18
C ASP A 74 -18.67 -12.67 2.28
N ASP A 75 -19.21 -12.53 3.50
CA ASP A 75 -20.36 -11.69 3.87
C ASP A 75 -19.96 -10.21 3.94
N VAL A 76 -19.39 -9.69 2.85
CA VAL A 76 -19.14 -8.25 2.73
C VAL A 76 -20.49 -7.55 2.52
N ASP A 77 -20.76 -6.49 3.28
CA ASP A 77 -21.98 -5.68 3.19
C ASP A 77 -22.40 -5.46 1.72
N ALA A 78 -23.70 -5.53 1.43
CA ALA A 78 -24.26 -5.51 0.07
C ALA A 78 -23.84 -4.28 -0.77
N ASP A 79 -23.35 -3.21 -0.14
CA ASP A 79 -22.88 -1.98 -0.77
C ASP A 79 -21.36 -1.93 -1.03
N SER A 80 -20.59 -2.93 -0.59
CA SER A 80 -19.13 -2.92 -0.72
C SER A 80 -18.67 -3.61 -2.01
N SER A 81 -17.93 -2.88 -2.84
CA SER A 81 -17.32 -3.45 -4.05
C SER A 81 -16.22 -4.44 -3.69
N ILE A 82 -16.23 -5.61 -4.34
CA ILE A 82 -15.26 -6.69 -4.13
C ILE A 82 -14.33 -6.77 -5.34
N CYS A 83 -13.04 -6.98 -5.08
CA CYS A 83 -12.04 -7.33 -6.09
C CYS A 83 -11.71 -8.82 -5.99
N THR A 84 -11.64 -9.49 -7.13
CA THR A 84 -11.20 -10.89 -7.22
C THR A 84 -9.73 -10.93 -7.58
N VAL A 85 -8.90 -11.55 -6.74
CA VAL A 85 -7.50 -11.84 -7.04
C VAL A 85 -7.48 -13.15 -7.85
N LEU A 86 -7.05 -13.05 -9.12
CA LEU A 86 -7.04 -14.16 -10.09
C LEU A 86 -5.80 -15.03 -9.95
#